data_AF-A0A2H5ZR18-F1
#
_entry.id   AF-A0A2H5ZR18-F1
#
_cell.length_a   1.000
_cell.length_b   1.000
_cell.length_c   1.000
_cell.angle_alpha   90.00
_cell.angle_beta   90.00
_cell.angle_gamma   90.00
#
_symmetry.space_group_name_H-M   'P 1'
#
loop_
_entity.id
_entity.type
_entity.pdbx_description
1 polymer ?
#
loop_
_entity_poly.entity_id
_entity_poly.type
_entity_poly.pdbx_seq_one_letter_code
_entity_poly.pdbx_strand_id
1 'polypeptide(L)'
;MTKFWDLNGNGQNDGEPGLGGWTIQFYNAANTLVTTAVTSPSGTICVGVPGGAAYTVQEVLQGGCVQTYPTPPGTHAIFVECGQLVNIQFGNRCPLPTASATPSPPRTSTPTRTRTRTPTSIVPPID
;
A
#
# COMPACT_ATOMS: atom_id res chain seq x y z
N MET A 1 18.42 -4.41 3.82
CA MET A 1 17.62 -3.29 3.26
C MET A 1 16.41 -3.05 4.13
N THR A 2 15.99 -1.79 4.25
CA THR A 2 14.77 -1.40 4.96
C THR A 2 13.84 -0.62 4.04
N LYS A 3 12.55 -0.91 4.11
CA LYS A 3 11.48 -0.21 3.42
C LYS A 3 10.57 0.42 4.48
N PHE A 4 10.44 1.73 4.46
CA PHE A 4 9.71 2.47 5.49
C PHE A 4 8.50 3.19 4.90
N TRP A 5 7.47 3.35 5.73
CA TRP A 5 6.28 4.10 5.44
C TRP A 5 6.51 5.55 5.82
N ASP A 6 6.80 6.38 4.81
CA ASP A 6 7.03 7.80 4.98
C ASP A 6 5.71 8.53 5.27
N LEU A 7 5.34 8.58 6.56
CA LEU A 7 4.06 9.10 7.03
C LEU A 7 4.03 10.63 6.93
N ASN A 8 5.17 11.27 7.16
CA ASN A 8 5.28 12.73 7.12
C ASN A 8 5.62 13.25 5.71
N GLY A 9 6.16 12.41 4.82
CA GLY A 9 6.52 12.71 3.45
C GLY A 9 7.89 13.39 3.28
N ASN A 10 8.79 13.25 4.24
CA ASN A 10 10.09 13.95 4.24
C ASN A 10 11.23 13.16 3.58
N GLY A 11 10.99 11.90 3.18
CA GLY A 11 11.96 11.02 2.56
C GLY A 11 13.06 10.51 3.50
N GLN A 12 12.88 10.61 4.82
CA GLN A 12 13.82 10.16 5.85
C GLN A 12 13.17 9.11 6.74
N ASN A 13 13.90 8.03 7.04
CA ASN A 13 13.46 7.10 8.06
C ASN A 13 13.80 7.64 9.46
N ASP A 14 12.84 8.28 10.10
CA ASP A 14 12.94 8.91 11.43
C ASP A 14 12.28 8.07 12.55
N GLY A 15 12.21 6.75 12.35
CA GLY A 15 11.52 5.82 13.25
C GLY A 15 10.18 5.33 12.72
N GLU A 16 9.95 5.53 11.43
CA GLU A 16 8.71 5.16 10.73
C GLU A 16 8.50 3.65 10.62
N PRO A 17 7.22 3.20 10.56
CA PRO A 17 6.91 1.79 10.47
C PRO A 17 7.39 1.22 9.14
N GLY A 18 7.76 -0.07 9.14
CA GLY A 18 8.15 -0.75 7.92
C GLY A 18 6.98 -1.02 6.97
N LEU A 19 7.27 -1.06 5.66
CA LEU A 19 6.31 -1.43 4.62
C LEU A 19 6.60 -2.84 4.08
N GLY A 20 5.77 -3.80 4.48
CA GLY A 20 5.83 -5.18 3.98
C GLY A 20 5.11 -5.41 2.65
N GLY A 21 5.46 -6.51 1.96
CA GLY A 21 4.80 -6.92 0.71
C GLY A 21 5.28 -6.20 -0.55
N TRP A 22 6.40 -5.49 -0.50
CA TRP A 22 6.94 -4.75 -1.66
C TRP A 22 7.97 -5.56 -2.43
N THR A 23 7.79 -5.64 -3.75
CA THR A 23 8.76 -6.26 -4.65
C THR A 23 9.92 -5.32 -4.92
N ILE A 24 11.14 -5.80 -4.66
CA ILE A 24 12.41 -5.14 -4.95
C ILE A 24 13.12 -5.92 -6.04
N GLN A 25 13.64 -5.22 -7.03
CA GLN A 25 14.31 -5.77 -8.21
C GLN A 25 15.77 -5.35 -8.23
N PHE A 26 16.66 -6.30 -8.55
CA PHE A 26 18.09 -6.07 -8.66
C PHE A 26 18.52 -6.33 -10.10
N TYR A 27 19.01 -5.30 -10.77
CA TYR A 27 19.53 -5.37 -12.14
C TYR A 27 21.05 -5.27 -12.13
N ASN A 28 21.72 -6.03 -13.00
CA ASN A 28 23.17 -5.88 -13.20
C ASN A 28 23.49 -4.70 -14.14
N ALA A 29 24.79 -4.45 -14.35
CA ALA A 29 25.27 -3.41 -15.27
C ALA A 29 24.80 -3.57 -16.74
N ALA A 30 24.40 -4.78 -17.16
CA ALA A 30 23.82 -5.04 -18.48
C ALA A 30 22.29 -4.81 -18.53
N ASN A 31 21.72 -4.24 -17.45
CA ASN A 31 20.29 -4.03 -17.28
C ASN A 31 19.45 -5.32 -17.32
N THR A 32 20.06 -6.45 -16.96
CA THR A 32 19.38 -7.75 -16.81
C THR A 32 18.93 -7.93 -15.37
N LEU A 33 17.68 -8.33 -15.17
CA LEU A 33 17.15 -8.68 -13.86
C LEU A 33 17.90 -9.91 -13.32
N VAL A 34 18.56 -9.74 -12.18
CA VAL A 34 19.33 -10.80 -11.51
C VAL A 34 18.47 -11.53 -10.48
N THR A 35 17.72 -10.78 -9.69
CA THR A 35 16.85 -11.35 -8.66
C THR A 35 15.76 -10.37 -8.23
N THR A 36 14.74 -10.91 -7.56
CA THR A 36 13.69 -10.16 -6.89
C THR A 36 13.52 -10.62 -5.46
N ALA A 37 13.12 -9.72 -4.57
CA ALA A 37 12.75 -10.04 -3.20
C ALA A 37 11.50 -9.29 -2.77
N VAL A 38 10.81 -9.81 -1.76
CA VAL A 38 9.60 -9.18 -1.21
C VAL A 38 9.86 -8.78 0.24
N THR A 39 9.49 -7.55 0.60
CA THR A 39 9.66 -7.07 1.98
C THR A 39 8.85 -7.87 2.98
N SER A 40 9.49 -8.25 4.10
CA SER A 40 8.79 -8.86 5.23
C SER A 40 7.78 -7.88 5.84
N PRO A 41 6.85 -8.32 6.71
CA PRO A 41 5.89 -7.41 7.36
C PRO A 41 6.51 -6.22 8.10
N SER A 42 7.76 -6.34 8.54
CA SER A 42 8.53 -5.25 9.18
C SER A 42 9.26 -4.34 8.18
N GLY A 43 9.03 -4.51 6.87
CA GLY A 43 9.68 -3.75 5.81
C GLY A 43 11.14 -4.12 5.56
N THR A 44 11.66 -5.17 6.19
CA THR A 44 13.08 -5.55 6.08
C THR A 44 13.28 -6.74 5.17
N ILE A 45 14.41 -6.77 4.46
CA ILE A 45 14.92 -7.92 3.71
C ILE A 45 16.45 -7.98 3.77
N CYS A 46 16.96 -9.21 3.66
CA CYS A 46 18.35 -9.49 3.33
C CYS A 46 18.37 -10.36 2.08
N VAL A 47 19.15 -9.97 1.08
CA VAL A 47 19.21 -10.63 -0.24
C VAL A 47 20.67 -10.83 -0.60
N GLY A 48 21.04 -12.05 -0.95
CA GLY A 48 22.35 -12.36 -1.52
C GLY A 48 22.37 -12.09 -3.02
N VAL A 49 23.43 -11.44 -3.50
CA VAL A 49 23.73 -11.24 -4.92
C VAL A 49 25.18 -11.64 -5.19
N PRO A 50 25.54 -12.01 -6.44
CA PRO A 50 26.93 -12.22 -6.80
C PRO A 50 27.81 -11.01 -6.42
N GLY A 51 28.96 -11.28 -5.79
CA GLY A 51 29.93 -10.25 -5.45
C GLY A 51 30.80 -9.84 -6.66
N GLY A 52 31.53 -8.74 -6.51
CA GLY A 52 32.38 -8.17 -7.56
C GLY A 52 31.58 -7.49 -8.68
N ALA A 53 30.36 -7.03 -8.41
CA ALA A 53 29.46 -6.50 -9.43
C ALA A 53 28.71 -5.24 -8.97
N ALA A 54 28.35 -4.41 -9.95
CA ALA A 54 27.46 -3.27 -9.78
C ALA A 54 26.00 -3.66 -10.01
N TYR A 55 25.11 -3.11 -9.19
CA TYR A 55 23.68 -3.33 -9.25
C TYR A 55 22.90 -2.02 -9.23
N THR A 56 21.88 -1.96 -10.08
CA THR A 56 20.77 -0.99 -9.95
C THR A 56 19.63 -1.67 -9.21
N VAL A 57 19.24 -1.12 -8.07
CA VAL A 57 18.15 -1.65 -7.24
C VAL A 57 16.98 -0.70 -7.29
N GLN A 58 15.80 -1.22 -7.58
CA GLN A 58 14.56 -0.46 -7.67
C GLN A 58 13.39 -1.21 -7.03
N GLU A 59 12.39 -0.46 -6.56
CA GLU A 59 11.12 -1.04 -6.13
C GLU A 59 10.09 -1.06 -7.26
N VAL A 60 9.15 -1.99 -7.18
CA VAL A 60 7.92 -1.91 -7.97
C VAL A 60 6.93 -1.02 -7.23
N LEU A 61 6.64 0.16 -7.77
CA LEU A 61 5.71 1.09 -7.15
C LEU A 61 4.30 0.49 -7.06
N GLN A 62 3.73 0.50 -5.85
CA GLN A 62 2.35 0.05 -5.62
C GLN A 62 1.34 1.19 -5.79
N GLY A 63 0.14 0.84 -6.25
CA GLY A 63 -0.92 1.81 -6.52
C GLY A 63 -1.27 2.67 -5.31
N GLY A 64 -1.40 3.98 -5.53
CA GLY A 64 -1.71 4.96 -4.49
C GLY A 64 -0.51 5.44 -3.66
N CYS A 65 0.64 4.78 -3.77
CA CYS A 65 1.85 5.21 -3.08
C CYS A 65 2.70 6.16 -3.92
N VAL A 66 3.42 7.04 -3.24
CA VAL A 66 4.45 7.90 -3.83
C VAL A 66 5.79 7.52 -3.24
N GLN A 67 6.78 7.26 -4.09
CA GLN A 67 8.16 7.05 -3.64
C GLN A 67 8.77 8.38 -3.24
N THR A 68 9.23 8.47 -1.99
CA THR A 68 9.87 9.66 -1.42
C THR A 68 11.37 9.46 -1.24
N TYR A 69 11.84 8.21 -1.17
CA TYR A 69 13.26 7.88 -1.12
C TYR A 69 13.61 6.57 -1.86
N PRO A 70 14.74 6.52 -2.59
CA PRO A 70 15.58 7.66 -2.97
C PRO A 70 14.82 8.64 -3.87
N THR A 71 15.29 9.89 -3.94
CA THR A 71 14.75 10.89 -4.88
C THR A 71 14.93 10.42 -6.33
N PRO A 72 14.22 11.01 -7.32
CA PRO A 72 14.36 10.65 -8.73
C PRO A 72 15.84 10.49 -9.13
N PRO A 73 16.21 9.35 -9.75
CA PRO A 73 15.36 8.40 -10.46
C PRO A 73 14.64 7.34 -9.61
N GLY A 74 14.76 7.33 -8.28
CA GLY A 74 14.07 6.35 -7.43
C GLY A 74 14.79 5.00 -7.31
N THR A 75 16.08 4.96 -7.65
CA THR A 75 16.90 3.74 -7.64
C THR A 75 18.18 3.91 -6.84
N HIS A 76 18.70 2.82 -6.30
CA HIS A 76 20.08 2.77 -5.76
C HIS A 76 21.03 2.20 -6.80
N ALA A 77 22.21 2.80 -6.93
CA ALA A 77 23.35 2.20 -7.63
C ALA A 77 24.38 1.78 -6.57
N ILE A 78 24.65 0.48 -6.48
CA ILE A 78 25.57 -0.08 -5.48
C ILE A 78 26.59 -0.99 -6.14
N PHE A 79 27.80 -1.04 -5.59
CA PHE A 79 28.78 -2.07 -5.90
C PHE A 79 28.88 -3.02 -4.70
N VAL A 80 28.79 -4.32 -4.94
CA VAL A 80 28.81 -5.34 -3.88
C VAL A 80 30.04 -6.22 -4.09
N GLU A 81 30.97 -6.21 -3.15
CA GLU A 81 32.08 -7.16 -3.11
C GLU A 81 31.66 -8.50 -2.48
N CYS A 82 32.48 -9.54 -2.70
CA CYS A 82 32.25 -10.85 -2.08
C CYS A 82 32.23 -10.73 -0.55
N GLY A 83 31.13 -11.13 0.08
CA GLY A 83 30.96 -11.07 1.53
C GLY A 83 30.62 -9.67 2.08
N GLN A 84 30.48 -8.66 1.23
CA GLN A 84 30.13 -7.31 1.66
C GLN A 84 28.64 -7.21 1.99
N LEU A 85 28.32 -6.57 3.12
CA LEU A 85 26.97 -6.15 3.45
C LEU A 85 26.76 -4.69 3.03
N VAL A 86 25.71 -4.44 2.23
CA VAL A 86 25.30 -3.09 1.84
C VAL A 86 23.90 -2.81 2.38
N ASN A 87 23.76 -1.68 3.08
CA ASN A 87 22.48 -1.24 3.63
C ASN A 87 21.90 -0.11 2.77
N ILE A 88 20.77 -0.38 2.14
CA ILE A 88 19.98 0.60 1.38
C ILE A 88 18.57 0.70 1.95
N GLN A 89 17.90 1.81 1.63
CA GLN A 89 16.56 2.12 2.12
C GLN A 89 15.63 2.60 1.01
N PHE A 90 14.34 2.34 1.14
CA PHE A 90 13.29 2.89 0.28
C PHE A 90 12.16 3.44 1.13
N GLY A 91 11.73 4.67 0.83
CA GLY A 91 10.69 5.38 1.56
C GLY A 91 9.50 5.66 0.66
N ASN A 92 8.31 5.31 1.10
CA ASN A 92 7.08 5.63 0.38
C ASN A 92 6.02 6.18 1.28
N ARG A 93 5.39 7.26 0.80
CA ARG A 93 4.15 7.76 1.34
C ARG A 93 2.98 7.02 0.70
N CYS A 94 2.41 6.09 1.44
CA CYS A 94 1.22 5.34 1.04
C CYS A 94 -0.02 5.82 1.78
N PRO A 95 -1.23 5.64 1.22
CA PRO A 95 -2.46 5.84 1.96
C PRO A 95 -2.46 4.92 3.19
N LEU A 96 -3.05 5.39 4.29
CA LEU A 96 -3.38 4.49 5.40
C LEU A 96 -4.16 3.31 4.83
N PRO A 97 -3.93 2.06 5.29
CA PRO A 97 -4.83 0.97 4.94
C PRO A 97 -6.21 1.43 5.37
N THR A 98 -7.09 1.69 4.40
CA THR A 98 -8.47 2.03 4.67
C THR A 98 -8.96 0.88 5.54
N ALA A 99 -9.32 1.16 6.80
CA ALA A 99 -9.90 0.14 7.66
C ALA A 99 -10.96 -0.54 6.83
N SER A 100 -10.74 -1.83 6.53
CA SER A 100 -11.59 -2.59 5.62
C SER A 100 -13.01 -2.31 6.05
N ALA A 101 -13.78 -1.62 5.20
CA ALA A 101 -15.12 -1.20 5.56
C ALA A 101 -15.81 -2.47 6.05
N THR A 102 -16.03 -2.56 7.37
CA THR A 102 -16.88 -3.61 7.90
C THR A 102 -18.17 -3.39 7.11
N PRO A 103 -18.64 -4.36 6.30
CA PRO A 103 -19.87 -4.16 5.56
C PRO A 103 -20.90 -3.81 6.61
N SER A 104 -21.35 -2.55 6.58
CA SER A 104 -22.41 -2.10 7.47
C SER A 104 -23.55 -3.09 7.23
N PRO A 105 -24.11 -3.72 8.29
CA PRO A 105 -25.20 -4.66 8.09
C PRO A 105 -26.27 -3.98 7.22
N PRO A 106 -26.89 -4.70 6.27
CA PRO A 106 -27.90 -4.10 5.40
C PRO A 106 -28.92 -3.40 6.27
N ARG A 107 -29.16 -2.10 6.04
CA ARG A 107 -30.26 -1.41 6.72
C ARG A 107 -31.53 -2.14 6.32
N THR A 108 -32.09 -2.92 7.23
CA THR A 108 -33.43 -3.50 7.10
C THR A 108 -34.39 -2.33 7.00
N SER A 109 -34.85 -2.02 5.78
CA SER A 109 -35.91 -1.06 5.56
C SER A 109 -37.15 -1.53 6.31
N THR A 110 -37.49 -0.82 7.38
CA THR A 110 -38.77 -0.93 8.09
C THR A 110 -39.91 -0.80 7.08
N PRO A 111 -40.91 -1.71 7.04
CA PRO A 111 -42.06 -1.50 6.18
C PRO A 111 -42.89 -0.33 6.74
N THR A 112 -42.98 0.74 5.95
CA THR A 112 -43.87 1.87 6.18
C THR A 112 -45.32 1.37 6.23
N ARG A 113 -45.94 1.45 7.40
CA ARG A 113 -47.37 1.16 7.58
C ARG A 113 -48.19 2.30 6.96
N THR A 114 -48.66 2.11 5.73
CA THR A 114 -49.63 3.01 5.09
C THR A 114 -50.96 2.92 5.80
N ARG A 115 -51.39 4.05 6.39
CA ARG A 115 -52.67 4.21 7.07
C ARG A 115 -53.70 4.71 6.05
N THR A 116 -54.52 3.81 5.49
CA THR A 116 -55.63 4.19 4.61
C THR A 116 -56.80 4.70 5.46
N ARG A 117 -57.08 5.99 5.38
CA ARG A 117 -58.34 6.59 5.87
C ARG A 117 -59.42 6.37 4.81
N THR A 118 -60.46 5.62 5.14
CA THR A 118 -61.71 5.56 4.38
C THR A 118 -62.57 6.78 4.70
N PRO A 119 -63.03 7.58 3.73
CA PRO A 119 -64.06 8.58 3.98
C PRO A 119 -65.45 7.93 3.94
N THR A 120 -66.17 7.98 5.06
CA THR A 120 -67.60 7.63 5.12
C THR A 120 -68.42 8.81 4.60
N SER A 121 -69.04 8.66 3.43
CA SER A 121 -70.01 9.63 2.91
C SER A 121 -71.43 9.20 3.31
N ILE A 122 -72.11 10.13 3.96
CA ILE A 122 -73.50 10.07 4.43
C ILE A 122 -74.45 10.08 3.22
N VAL A 123 -75.53 9.28 3.29
CA VAL A 123 -76.75 9.42 2.47
C VAL A 123 -77.94 9.59 3.43
N PRO A 124 -78.83 10.59 3.24
CA PRO A 124 -79.88 10.99 4.20
C PRO A 124 -81.16 10.11 4.13
N PRO A 125 -82.14 10.29 5.06
CA PRO A 125 -83.27 9.37 5.23
C PRO A 125 -84.40 9.60 4.21
N ILE A 126 -85.18 8.55 3.96
CA ILE A 126 -86.47 8.57 3.27
C ILE A 126 -87.48 7.86 4.18
N ASP A 127 -88.66 8.49 4.34
CA ASP A 127 -89.79 8.25 5.27
C ASP A 127 -89.96 6.84 5.88
#